data_AF-A0A6A6HTV6-F1
#
_entry.id   AF-A0A6A6HTV6-F1
#
_cell.length_a   1.000
_cell.length_b   1.000
_cell.length_c   1.000
_cell.angle_alpha   90.00
_cell.angle_beta   90.00
_cell.angle_gamma   90.00
#
_symmetry.space_group_name_H-M   'P 1'
#
loop_
_entity.id
_entity.type
_entity.pdbx_description
1 polymer ?
#
loop_
_entity_poly.entity_id
_entity_poly.type
_entity_poly.pdbx_seq_one_letter_code
_entity_poly.pdbx_strand_id
1 'polypeptide(L)'
;MADDNLNRHMGSNSEAETIILPGKDHSKAETFYIDFDIEAASMQKNCGADNLGADILGDMSINDEALGGGEVSGDEFTLEGFQDLNPGGVDDHYLMPSPTKRARPAFFDRTTKAVERSARRTKAEESETFIIDEGDNFLFSNTSKVRSGFGRANREKGSTLPAYHKKVSWELDSDDELMMAMRDKGYSDRQISDKLAKDGRARYDPKSISTRIGRIKNAQAERMDWLLQEGLMEWTLEDDQLLVRAYDLADMSIREEIERIRAWRFRKVAEFMRHLNKGCMFSANACRERYAGLVDGTAKIPIELDDNPEARIAERNAFILERQRAREAEEAEKAKKEAAECKVKEEAKARQSEKAAATAARRAEANQKKAERAAKRAAKAQERAQRSEANKLAREQRAARIQAEKDERERKKREANQNNTSTLTIRTTSLDDITEDTPDPRLRLSIDDLKAICKGHGMSTRGKSKEVLVQRLKDNDDKYSVEGLRKLCRSKGLNVGTKTQMLYQLALATAKNYEMSDEDGEDADGEGGDDDDDMEDADAKHAG
;
A
#
# COMPACT_ATOMS: atom_id res chain seq x y z
N MET A 1 12.29 -96.69 -8.25
CA MET A 1 11.82 -97.98 -7.69
C MET A 1 10.42 -97.71 -7.19
N ALA A 2 9.43 -97.74 -8.09
CA ALA A 2 8.70 -98.92 -8.58
C ALA A 2 7.49 -99.21 -7.67
N ASP A 3 6.38 -99.55 -8.34
CA ASP A 3 5.07 -100.04 -7.88
C ASP A 3 4.01 -98.94 -7.63
N ASP A 4 3.11 -98.64 -8.58
CA ASP A 4 1.95 -99.42 -9.11
C ASP A 4 0.82 -99.65 -8.09
N ASN A 5 -0.33 -98.94 -8.25
CA ASN A 5 -1.64 -99.57 -8.42
C ASN A 5 -2.83 -98.61 -8.70
N LEU A 6 -3.30 -98.63 -9.94
CA LEU A 6 -4.69 -98.80 -10.43
C LEU A 6 -5.90 -98.67 -9.46
N ASN A 7 -6.87 -97.80 -9.82
CA ASN A 7 -8.26 -98.18 -10.20
C ASN A 7 -9.05 -96.94 -10.71
N ARG A 8 -9.42 -96.89 -12.00
CA ARG A 8 -10.77 -97.13 -12.62
C ARG A 8 -11.88 -96.14 -12.22
N HIS A 9 -12.32 -95.21 -13.07
CA HIS A 9 -13.18 -95.28 -14.28
C HIS A 9 -14.69 -95.37 -14.00
N MET A 10 -15.40 -94.24 -14.22
CA MET A 10 -16.76 -94.03 -14.79
C MET A 10 -16.88 -92.47 -14.88
N GLY A 11 -17.20 -91.78 -15.97
CA GLY A 11 -17.88 -92.17 -17.20
C GLY A 11 -19.34 -91.71 -17.17
N SER A 12 -19.61 -90.41 -17.35
CA SER A 12 -20.94 -89.95 -17.76
C SER A 12 -20.90 -88.52 -18.33
N ASN A 13 -21.18 -88.47 -19.62
CA ASN A 13 -21.50 -87.30 -20.43
C ASN A 13 -22.74 -86.57 -19.89
N SER A 14 -22.72 -85.23 -19.92
CA SER A 14 -23.92 -84.42 -20.11
C SER A 14 -23.55 -83.08 -20.74
N GLU A 15 -23.74 -83.03 -22.05
CA GLU A 15 -24.37 -81.95 -22.82
C GLU A 15 -23.93 -80.50 -22.56
N ALA A 16 -23.19 -79.98 -23.55
CA ALA A 16 -22.94 -78.58 -23.76
C ALA A 16 -24.21 -77.88 -24.31
N GLU A 17 -24.93 -77.15 -23.46
CA GLU A 17 -25.84 -76.11 -23.91
C GLU A 17 -25.04 -74.83 -24.18
N THR A 18 -24.77 -74.61 -25.47
CA THR A 18 -24.19 -73.37 -25.98
C THR A 18 -25.31 -72.33 -26.08
N ILE A 19 -25.42 -71.46 -25.08
CA ILE A 19 -26.32 -70.32 -25.12
C ILE A 19 -25.72 -69.27 -26.06
N ILE A 20 -26.29 -69.18 -27.26
CA ILE A 20 -26.04 -68.13 -28.24
C ILE A 20 -26.78 -66.88 -27.77
N LEU A 21 -26.06 -65.90 -27.23
CA LEU A 21 -26.59 -64.56 -26.97
C LEU A 21 -26.55 -63.72 -28.26
N PRO A 22 -27.64 -63.04 -28.64
CA PRO A 22 -27.68 -62.22 -29.85
C PRO A 22 -26.98 -60.87 -29.66
N GLY A 23 -26.07 -60.59 -30.58
CA GLY A 23 -25.80 -59.29 -31.21
C GLY A 23 -25.79 -58.04 -30.32
N LYS A 24 -24.61 -57.65 -29.85
CA LYS A 24 -24.33 -56.27 -29.46
C LYS A 24 -23.37 -55.67 -30.48
N ASP A 25 -23.93 -54.93 -31.41
CA ASP A 25 -23.21 -54.17 -32.42
C ASP A 25 -22.33 -53.12 -31.74
N HIS A 26 -21.05 -53.46 -31.57
CA HIS A 26 -20.01 -52.48 -31.30
C HIS A 26 -19.66 -51.80 -32.63
N SER A 27 -20.34 -50.67 -32.88
CA SER A 27 -19.84 -49.67 -33.82
C SER A 27 -18.39 -49.35 -33.46
N LYS A 28 -17.51 -49.54 -34.44
CA LYS A 28 -16.11 -49.19 -34.38
C LYS A 28 -16.00 -47.69 -34.11
N ALA A 29 -15.69 -47.33 -32.87
CA ALA A 29 -15.09 -46.04 -32.59
C ALA A 29 -13.63 -46.14 -33.07
N GLU A 30 -13.38 -45.67 -34.29
CA GLU A 30 -12.04 -45.29 -34.74
C GLU A 30 -11.51 -44.25 -33.76
N THR A 31 -10.70 -44.73 -32.81
CA THR A 31 -9.85 -43.88 -31.99
C THR A 31 -8.73 -43.42 -32.90
N PHE A 32 -8.89 -42.21 -33.43
CA PHE A 32 -7.82 -41.48 -34.10
C PHE A 32 -6.77 -41.13 -33.03
N TYR A 33 -5.82 -42.04 -32.82
CA TYR A 33 -4.60 -41.73 -32.08
C TYR A 33 -3.79 -40.79 -32.97
N ILE A 34 -3.78 -39.51 -32.61
CA ILE A 34 -2.76 -38.58 -33.10
C ILE A 34 -1.51 -38.91 -32.29
N ASP A 35 -0.61 -39.70 -32.88
CA ASP A 35 0.74 -39.93 -32.36
C ASP A 35 1.46 -38.58 -32.33
N PHE A 36 1.47 -37.94 -31.17
CA PHE A 36 2.45 -36.91 -30.85
C PHE A 36 3.74 -37.63 -30.48
N ASP A 37 4.65 -37.72 -31.45
CA ASP A 37 6.06 -38.07 -31.25
C ASP A 37 6.69 -37.07 -30.27
N ILE A 38 6.57 -37.35 -28.98
CA ILE A 38 7.43 -36.76 -27.95
C ILE A 38 8.72 -37.58 -28.00
N GLU A 39 9.71 -37.07 -28.73
CA GLU A 39 11.09 -37.52 -28.65
C GLU A 39 11.55 -37.46 -27.18
N ALA A 40 11.49 -38.61 -26.51
CA ALA A 40 12.12 -38.83 -25.24
C ALA A 40 13.64 -38.82 -25.45
N ALA A 41 14.24 -37.62 -25.35
CA ALA A 41 15.68 -37.45 -25.26
C ALA A 41 16.19 -38.21 -24.03
N SER A 42 16.72 -39.40 -24.29
CA SER A 42 17.48 -40.26 -23.39
C SER A 42 18.71 -39.50 -22.88
N MET A 43 18.59 -38.81 -21.73
CA MET A 43 19.73 -38.39 -20.93
C MET A 43 20.37 -39.63 -20.29
N GLN A 44 21.30 -40.24 -21.04
CA GLN A 44 22.30 -41.14 -20.48
C GLN A 44 23.18 -40.34 -19.51
N LYS A 45 22.98 -40.58 -18.21
CA LYS A 45 23.93 -40.19 -17.16
C LYS A 45 25.21 -40.99 -17.35
N ASN A 46 26.16 -40.42 -18.09
CA ASN A 46 27.55 -40.86 -18.10
C ASN A 46 28.18 -40.52 -16.74
N CYS A 47 28.26 -41.51 -15.86
CA CYS A 47 29.17 -41.52 -14.72
C CYS A 47 30.58 -41.86 -15.21
N GLY A 48 31.29 -40.85 -15.71
CA GLY A 48 32.72 -40.93 -15.98
C GLY A 48 33.52 -40.39 -14.78
N ALA A 49 33.90 -41.29 -13.89
CA ALA A 49 35.07 -41.09 -13.04
C ALA A 49 36.29 -41.54 -13.84
N ASP A 50 37.27 -40.65 -14.01
CA ASP A 50 38.70 -40.91 -13.81
C ASP A 50 39.58 -39.86 -14.50
N ASN A 51 40.56 -39.38 -13.73
CA ASN A 51 41.89 -38.89 -14.13
C ASN A 51 42.00 -37.83 -15.24
N LEU A 52 42.49 -36.65 -14.86
CA LEU A 52 43.64 -35.93 -15.45
C LEU A 52 43.88 -34.67 -14.60
N GLY A 53 45.00 -34.58 -13.87
CA GLY A 53 46.12 -33.67 -14.20
C GLY A 53 45.81 -32.24 -13.73
N ALA A 54 46.28 -31.79 -12.56
CA ALA A 54 47.63 -31.25 -12.36
C ALA A 54 48.11 -30.35 -13.51
N ASP A 55 48.41 -29.10 -13.14
CA ASP A 55 49.02 -28.03 -13.94
C ASP A 55 48.06 -27.17 -14.78
N ILE A 56 47.75 -25.98 -14.25
CA ILE A 56 48.04 -24.68 -14.89
C ILE A 56 47.58 -23.58 -13.93
N LEU A 57 48.57 -22.97 -13.27
CA LEU A 57 48.48 -21.64 -12.69
C LEU A 57 48.37 -20.65 -13.87
N GLY A 58 47.17 -20.13 -14.08
CA GLY A 58 46.88 -19.08 -15.05
C GLY A 58 46.20 -17.91 -14.36
N ASP A 59 47.03 -16.97 -13.92
CA ASP A 59 46.67 -15.59 -13.62
C ASP A 59 45.92 -14.97 -14.81
N MET A 60 44.62 -14.71 -14.63
CA MET A 60 43.87 -13.77 -15.46
C MET A 60 42.89 -12.98 -14.61
N SER A 61 43.29 -11.76 -14.27
CA SER A 61 42.39 -10.67 -13.95
C SER A 61 41.40 -10.46 -15.10
N ILE A 62 40.12 -10.72 -14.86
CA ILE A 62 39.04 -10.36 -15.79
C ILE A 62 38.07 -9.43 -15.08
N ASN A 63 38.14 -8.20 -15.55
CA ASN A 63 37.22 -7.07 -15.52
C ASN A 63 35.83 -7.34 -14.91
N ASP A 64 35.62 -6.63 -13.81
CA ASP A 64 34.35 -6.12 -13.32
C ASP A 64 33.88 -5.00 -14.28
N GLU A 65 33.05 -5.32 -15.26
CA GLU A 65 32.18 -4.33 -15.91
C GLU A 65 31.01 -5.00 -16.65
N ALA A 66 29.81 -4.56 -16.26
CA ALA A 66 28.60 -4.50 -17.08
C ALA A 66 28.00 -5.82 -17.60
N LEU A 67 27.18 -6.49 -16.79
CA LEU A 67 25.88 -7.02 -17.26
C LEU A 67 24.83 -6.94 -16.15
N GLY A 68 23.88 -6.03 -16.32
CA GLY A 68 22.63 -6.00 -15.58
C GLY A 68 21.82 -7.27 -15.86
N GLY A 69 21.89 -8.22 -14.94
CA GLY A 69 20.95 -9.33 -14.84
C GLY A 69 19.85 -8.93 -13.86
N GLY A 70 18.66 -8.69 -14.38
CA GLY A 70 17.47 -8.52 -13.55
C GLY A 70 17.23 -9.80 -12.75
N GLU A 71 17.44 -9.72 -11.44
CA GLU A 71 16.89 -10.68 -10.48
C GLU A 71 15.37 -10.64 -10.62
N VAL A 72 14.84 -11.63 -11.33
CA VAL A 72 13.44 -12.00 -11.23
C VAL A 72 13.28 -12.57 -9.82
N SER A 73 12.90 -11.69 -8.91
CA SER A 73 12.39 -12.00 -7.57
C SER A 73 11.38 -13.13 -7.72
N GLY A 74 11.79 -14.33 -7.30
CA GLY A 74 10.86 -15.44 -7.14
C GLY A 74 9.78 -15.02 -6.17
N ASP A 75 8.56 -14.92 -6.67
CA ASP A 75 7.33 -14.82 -5.89
C ASP A 75 7.30 -15.99 -4.90
N GLU A 76 7.79 -15.71 -3.69
CA GLU A 76 7.43 -16.45 -2.50
C GLU A 76 5.95 -16.16 -2.24
N PHE A 77 5.10 -17.03 -2.77
CA PHE A 77 3.66 -17.03 -2.53
C PHE A 77 3.39 -17.35 -1.05
N THR A 78 3.59 -16.37 -0.17
CA THR A 78 3.12 -16.40 1.21
C THR A 78 1.62 -16.14 1.23
N LEU A 79 0.86 -17.18 1.57
CA LEU A 79 -0.58 -17.12 1.78
C LEU A 79 -0.90 -16.27 3.04
N GLU A 80 -0.89 -14.94 2.90
CA GLU A 80 -1.37 -14.01 3.92
C GLU A 80 -2.89 -14.15 4.09
N GLY A 81 -3.32 -14.81 5.16
CA GLY A 81 -4.76 -14.89 5.47
C GLY A 81 -5.20 -15.84 6.59
N PHE A 82 -4.29 -16.56 7.26
CA PHE A 82 -4.69 -17.57 8.25
C PHE A 82 -4.01 -17.50 9.63
N GLN A 83 -3.40 -16.36 9.98
CA GLN A 83 -2.73 -16.19 11.29
C GLN A 83 -3.63 -15.65 12.42
N ASP A 84 -4.89 -15.29 12.14
CA ASP A 84 -5.78 -14.67 13.14
C ASP A 84 -6.60 -15.66 14.00
N LEU A 85 -6.23 -16.94 14.03
CA LEU A 85 -6.92 -17.96 14.82
C LEU A 85 -5.99 -18.72 15.78
N ASN A 86 -5.08 -18.00 16.46
CA ASN A 86 -4.35 -18.56 17.59
C ASN A 86 -4.88 -17.97 18.93
N PRO A 87 -5.79 -18.66 19.65
CA PRO A 87 -6.25 -18.23 20.96
C PRO A 87 -5.28 -18.75 22.04
N GLY A 88 -4.15 -18.07 22.23
CA GLY A 88 -3.17 -18.54 23.21
C GLY A 88 -1.90 -17.72 23.27
N GLY A 89 -2.02 -16.43 23.58
CA GLY A 89 -0.88 -15.56 23.85
C GLY A 89 -1.20 -14.67 25.05
N VAL A 90 -0.75 -15.10 26.22
CA VAL A 90 -0.85 -14.36 27.47
C VAL A 90 0.19 -13.25 27.43
N ASP A 91 -0.21 -12.03 27.09
CA ASP A 91 0.63 -10.84 27.28
C ASP A 91 0.17 -10.06 28.51
N ASP A 92 0.88 -10.34 29.58
CA ASP A 92 0.92 -9.58 30.82
C ASP A 92 1.99 -8.49 30.63
N HIS A 93 1.59 -7.20 30.54
CA HIS A 93 2.30 -6.06 31.16
C HIS A 93 1.77 -4.66 30.75
N TYR A 94 1.40 -3.89 31.79
CA TYR A 94 1.47 -2.42 31.97
C TYR A 94 0.35 -1.46 31.49
N LEU A 95 -0.60 -1.23 32.40
CA LEU A 95 -0.90 0.05 33.08
C LEU A 95 -1.04 1.34 32.24
N MET A 96 -2.28 1.73 31.93
CA MET A 96 -2.90 3.04 32.28
C MET A 96 -4.41 3.03 31.93
N PRO A 97 -5.32 3.54 32.79
CA PRO A 97 -6.76 3.41 32.60
C PRO A 97 -7.33 4.52 31.70
N SER A 98 -7.77 4.15 30.50
CA SER A 98 -8.66 4.98 29.67
C SER A 98 -10.11 4.83 30.16
N PRO A 99 -10.90 5.91 30.32
CA PRO A 99 -12.27 5.83 30.78
C PRO A 99 -13.16 5.16 29.73
N THR A 100 -13.51 3.90 30.00
CA THR A 100 -14.41 3.09 29.17
C THR A 100 -15.81 3.67 29.12
N LYS A 101 -16.33 3.89 27.91
CA LYS A 101 -17.74 4.17 27.63
C LYS A 101 -18.57 3.02 28.21
N ARG A 102 -19.51 3.34 29.11
CA ARG A 102 -20.45 2.38 29.70
C ARG A 102 -21.21 1.64 28.59
N ALA A 103 -20.88 0.37 28.40
CA ALA A 103 -21.66 -0.55 27.60
C ALA A 103 -23.03 -0.71 28.27
N ARG A 104 -24.10 -0.30 27.57
CA ARG A 104 -25.46 -0.66 27.95
C ARG A 104 -25.64 -2.16 27.73
N PRO A 105 -26.26 -2.90 28.66
CA PRO A 105 -26.52 -4.32 28.49
C PRO A 105 -27.49 -4.54 27.33
N ALA A 106 -27.04 -5.26 26.31
CA ALA A 106 -27.80 -5.58 25.09
C ALA A 106 -28.69 -6.82 25.27
N PHE A 107 -29.53 -6.82 26.31
CA PHE A 107 -30.63 -7.75 26.48
C PHE A 107 -31.89 -6.87 26.66
N PHE A 108 -32.93 -6.90 25.81
CA PHE A 108 -33.89 -8.01 25.82
C PHE A 108 -34.87 -8.12 24.61
N ASP A 109 -34.90 -7.23 23.60
CA ASP A 109 -36.06 -7.24 22.66
C ASP A 109 -35.79 -7.75 21.23
N ARG A 110 -34.53 -7.86 20.79
CA ARG A 110 -34.22 -8.27 19.40
C ARG A 110 -34.09 -9.77 19.22
N THR A 111 -33.78 -10.53 20.27
CA THR A 111 -33.52 -11.98 20.20
C THR A 111 -34.81 -12.80 20.22
N THR A 112 -35.84 -12.37 20.96
CA THR A 112 -37.13 -13.09 21.05
C THR A 112 -37.88 -13.14 19.72
N LYS A 113 -37.93 -12.04 18.95
CA LYS A 113 -38.57 -11.99 17.62
C LYS A 113 -37.80 -12.73 16.51
N ALA A 114 -36.50 -12.97 16.70
CA ALA A 114 -35.71 -13.79 15.78
C ALA A 114 -35.98 -15.28 16.04
N VAL A 115 -36.03 -15.67 17.32
CA VAL A 115 -36.37 -17.03 17.77
C VAL A 115 -37.82 -17.39 17.45
N GLU A 116 -38.77 -16.45 17.59
CA GLU A 116 -40.17 -16.70 17.21
C GLU A 116 -40.32 -16.90 15.69
N ARG A 117 -39.51 -16.21 14.87
CA ARG A 117 -39.50 -16.38 13.41
C ARG A 117 -38.84 -17.69 12.97
N SER A 118 -37.82 -18.18 13.68
CA SER A 118 -37.28 -19.51 13.40
C SER A 118 -38.22 -20.63 13.84
N ALA A 119 -38.89 -20.48 14.99
CA ALA A 119 -39.85 -21.45 15.50
C ALA A 119 -41.11 -21.58 14.62
N ARG A 120 -41.52 -20.49 13.94
CA ARG A 120 -42.61 -20.57 12.94
C ARG A 120 -42.22 -21.23 11.63
N ARG A 121 -40.92 -21.32 11.30
CA ARG A 121 -40.45 -22.00 10.07
C ARG A 121 -40.32 -23.52 10.24
N THR A 122 -40.28 -24.02 11.48
CA THR A 122 -40.09 -25.46 11.76
C THR A 122 -41.38 -26.19 12.07
N LYS A 123 -42.55 -25.53 12.04
CA LYS A 123 -43.85 -26.22 12.03
C LYS A 123 -44.19 -26.61 10.59
N ALA A 124 -43.44 -27.57 10.06
CA ALA A 124 -43.90 -28.34 8.90
C ALA A 124 -45.00 -29.28 9.40
N GLU A 125 -46.19 -29.19 8.82
CA GLU A 125 -47.26 -30.16 9.07
C GLU A 125 -46.80 -31.53 8.54
N GLU A 126 -46.89 -32.57 9.38
CA GLU A 126 -46.47 -33.95 9.09
C GLU A 126 -47.24 -34.61 7.92
N SER A 127 -48.17 -33.92 7.27
CA SER A 127 -48.94 -34.43 6.13
C SER A 127 -48.42 -34.01 4.75
N GLU A 128 -47.43 -33.11 4.64
CA GLU A 128 -46.76 -32.82 3.36
C GLU A 128 -45.53 -33.71 3.20
N THR A 129 -45.79 -34.98 2.89
CA THR A 129 -44.76 -35.90 2.40
C THR A 129 -44.28 -35.39 1.05
N PHE A 130 -43.07 -34.83 1.01
CA PHE A 130 -42.37 -34.48 -0.23
C PHE A 130 -42.11 -35.77 -1.03
N ILE A 131 -43.05 -36.14 -1.89
CA ILE A 131 -42.84 -37.10 -2.96
C ILE A 131 -41.96 -36.38 -3.98
N ILE A 132 -40.66 -36.69 -3.96
CA ILE A 132 -39.74 -36.35 -5.04
C ILE A 132 -40.11 -37.28 -6.19
N ASP A 133 -40.99 -36.81 -7.06
CA ASP A 133 -41.35 -37.51 -8.29
C ASP A 133 -40.18 -37.34 -9.28
N GLU A 134 -39.37 -38.40 -9.43
CA GLU A 134 -38.19 -38.47 -10.29
C GLU A 134 -38.59 -38.62 -11.79
N GLY A 135 -39.49 -37.76 -12.26
CA GLY A 135 -39.88 -37.67 -13.66
C GLY A 135 -39.05 -36.63 -14.41
N ASP A 136 -38.23 -37.08 -15.35
CA ASP A 136 -37.31 -36.33 -16.23
C ASP A 136 -37.98 -35.32 -17.21
N ASN A 137 -39.13 -34.75 -16.86
CA ASN A 137 -39.89 -33.81 -17.70
C ASN A 137 -39.96 -32.38 -17.11
N PHE A 138 -38.84 -31.86 -16.60
CA PHE A 138 -38.72 -30.42 -16.29
C PHE A 138 -38.40 -29.60 -17.55
N LEU A 139 -39.25 -29.71 -18.58
CA LEU A 139 -39.25 -28.77 -19.70
C LEU A 139 -39.90 -27.46 -19.25
N PHE A 140 -39.05 -26.46 -18.96
CA PHE A 140 -39.27 -25.02 -19.12
C PHE A 140 -40.73 -24.52 -19.01
N SER A 141 -41.40 -24.84 -17.91
CA SER A 141 -42.61 -24.14 -17.52
C SER A 141 -42.21 -22.72 -17.13
N ASN A 142 -42.50 -21.75 -18.00
CA ASN A 142 -42.38 -20.33 -17.72
C ASN A 142 -43.16 -20.04 -16.44
N THR A 143 -42.46 -19.98 -15.31
CA THR A 143 -43.07 -19.63 -14.02
C THR A 143 -43.82 -18.34 -14.24
N SER A 144 -45.15 -18.38 -14.13
CA SER A 144 -45.99 -17.20 -14.20
C SER A 144 -45.61 -16.33 -13.02
N LYS A 145 -44.70 -15.38 -13.26
CA LYS A 145 -44.36 -14.33 -12.32
C LYS A 145 -45.61 -13.49 -12.16
N VAL A 146 -46.46 -13.90 -11.23
CA VAL A 146 -47.48 -13.07 -10.61
C VAL A 146 -46.78 -11.74 -10.31
N ARG A 147 -47.31 -10.65 -10.88
CA ARG A 147 -46.98 -9.26 -10.52
C ARG A 147 -47.39 -9.05 -9.06
N SER A 148 -46.70 -9.71 -8.13
CA SER A 148 -46.84 -9.44 -6.72
C SER A 148 -46.15 -8.12 -6.48
N GLY A 149 -46.96 -7.10 -6.19
CA GLY A 149 -46.55 -5.75 -5.86
C GLY A 149 -45.77 -5.71 -4.56
N PHE A 150 -44.55 -6.27 -4.55
CA PHE A 150 -43.49 -5.98 -3.59
C PHE A 150 -42.91 -4.57 -3.82
N GLY A 151 -43.81 -3.61 -4.04
CA GLY A 151 -43.51 -2.19 -4.00
C GLY A 151 -43.16 -1.82 -2.57
N ARG A 152 -41.89 -1.51 -2.34
CA ARG A 152 -41.37 -0.97 -1.09
C ARG A 152 -42.28 0.19 -0.62
N ALA A 153 -42.98 -0.01 0.50
CA ALA A 153 -44.05 0.87 0.97
C ALA A 153 -43.63 2.30 1.34
N ASN A 154 -42.33 2.62 1.40
CA ASN A 154 -41.82 3.95 1.75
C ASN A 154 -41.33 4.75 0.53
N ARG A 155 -41.82 4.46 -0.66
CA ARG A 155 -41.39 5.15 -1.87
C ARG A 155 -42.35 6.28 -2.20
N GLU A 156 -41.83 7.49 -2.31
CA GLU A 156 -42.60 8.69 -2.65
C GLU A 156 -43.40 8.45 -3.93
N LYS A 157 -44.71 8.71 -3.85
CA LYS A 157 -45.69 8.50 -4.91
C LYS A 157 -45.34 9.42 -6.08
N GLY A 158 -44.65 8.90 -7.09
CA GLY A 158 -44.12 9.67 -8.22
C GLY A 158 -42.63 9.41 -8.52
N SER A 159 -41.88 8.81 -7.59
CA SER A 159 -40.49 8.38 -7.83
C SER A 159 -40.45 7.03 -8.56
N THR A 160 -40.83 6.97 -9.84
CA THR A 160 -40.36 5.84 -10.68
C THR A 160 -38.83 5.91 -10.71
N LEU A 161 -38.14 4.77 -10.57
CA LEU A 161 -36.69 4.75 -10.41
C LEU A 161 -36.24 4.97 -11.85
N PRO A 162 -35.71 6.15 -12.20
CA PRO A 162 -35.59 6.51 -13.62
C PRO A 162 -34.66 5.55 -14.37
N ALA A 163 -33.73 4.91 -13.65
CA ALA A 163 -32.66 4.11 -14.21
C ALA A 163 -33.01 2.65 -14.59
N TYR A 164 -34.15 2.09 -14.16
CA TYR A 164 -34.49 0.68 -14.43
C TYR A 164 -35.27 0.46 -15.74
N HIS A 165 -35.63 1.53 -16.46
CA HIS A 165 -36.48 1.41 -17.65
C HIS A 165 -35.71 1.37 -18.97
N LYS A 166 -34.41 1.69 -18.98
CA LYS A 166 -33.58 1.55 -20.19
C LYS A 166 -33.28 0.07 -20.44
N LYS A 167 -33.60 -0.42 -21.65
CA LYS A 167 -33.21 -1.77 -22.09
C LYS A 167 -31.69 -1.82 -22.23
N VAL A 168 -31.11 -2.95 -21.89
CA VAL A 168 -29.68 -3.20 -22.12
C VAL A 168 -29.54 -3.59 -23.58
N SER A 169 -28.86 -2.75 -24.35
CA SER A 169 -28.47 -3.01 -25.75
C SER A 169 -27.00 -3.44 -25.81
N TRP A 170 -26.61 -4.00 -26.96
CA TRP A 170 -25.21 -4.25 -27.29
C TRP A 170 -24.45 -2.93 -27.56
N GLU A 171 -25.15 -1.90 -28.04
CA GLU A 171 -24.64 -0.53 -28.12
C GLU A 171 -24.60 0.05 -26.71
N LEU A 172 -23.40 0.47 -26.27
CA LEU A 172 -23.20 1.07 -24.96
C LEU A 172 -23.74 2.49 -24.95
N ASP A 173 -24.75 2.75 -24.12
CA ASP A 173 -25.13 4.11 -23.73
C ASP A 173 -23.93 4.79 -23.05
N SER A 174 -23.89 6.13 -23.04
CA SER A 174 -22.84 6.89 -22.32
C SER A 174 -22.71 6.51 -20.83
N ASP A 175 -23.81 6.09 -20.20
CA ASP A 175 -23.79 5.59 -18.81
C ASP A 175 -23.20 4.18 -18.72
N ASP A 176 -23.52 3.31 -19.68
CA ASP A 176 -23.07 1.93 -19.74
C ASP A 176 -21.57 1.86 -20.06
N GLU A 177 -21.09 2.71 -20.96
CA GLU A 177 -19.66 2.90 -21.27
C GLU A 177 -18.87 3.32 -20.03
N LEU A 178 -19.37 4.29 -19.26
CA LEU A 178 -18.73 4.73 -18.02
C LEU A 178 -18.74 3.63 -16.95
N MET A 179 -19.84 2.86 -16.82
CA MET A 179 -19.92 1.72 -15.90
C MET A 179 -18.90 0.63 -16.25
N MET A 180 -18.76 0.28 -17.53
CA MET A 180 -17.79 -0.71 -18.02
C MET A 180 -16.36 -0.21 -17.77
N ALA A 181 -16.03 1.01 -18.20
CA ALA A 181 -14.69 1.58 -18.04
C ALA A 181 -14.26 1.71 -16.58
N MET A 182 -15.20 1.98 -15.66
CA MET A 182 -14.90 1.95 -14.23
C MET A 182 -14.76 0.53 -13.68
N ARG A 183 -15.54 -0.43 -14.18
CA ARG A 183 -15.41 -1.82 -13.73
C ARG A 183 -14.06 -2.40 -14.11
N ASP A 184 -13.60 -2.13 -15.32
CA ASP A 184 -12.31 -2.62 -15.81
C ASP A 184 -11.12 -1.99 -15.06
N LYS A 185 -11.31 -0.79 -14.51
CA LYS A 185 -10.36 -0.13 -13.60
C LYS A 185 -10.43 -0.62 -12.14
N GLY A 186 -11.30 -1.59 -11.83
CA GLY A 186 -11.42 -2.18 -10.49
C GLY A 186 -12.23 -1.35 -9.48
N TYR A 187 -13.02 -0.36 -9.92
CA TYR A 187 -13.90 0.37 -9.00
C TYR A 187 -15.02 -0.53 -8.47
N SER A 188 -15.34 -0.38 -7.19
CA SER A 188 -16.47 -1.07 -6.56
C SER A 188 -17.82 -0.53 -7.04
N ASP A 189 -18.85 -1.37 -7.05
CA ASP A 189 -20.20 -0.99 -7.48
C ASP A 189 -20.72 0.28 -6.78
N ARG A 190 -20.40 0.47 -5.50
CA ARG A 190 -20.78 1.68 -4.76
C ARG A 190 -20.09 2.93 -5.30
N GLN A 191 -18.79 2.86 -5.60
CA GLN A 191 -18.04 3.98 -6.18
C GLN A 191 -18.55 4.34 -7.58
N ILE A 192 -18.91 3.33 -8.38
CA ILE A 192 -19.50 3.54 -9.72
C ILE A 192 -20.83 4.28 -9.58
N SER A 193 -21.72 3.81 -8.70
CA SER A 193 -22.99 4.46 -8.40
C SER A 193 -22.81 5.91 -7.94
N ASP A 194 -21.90 6.14 -7.00
CA ASP A 194 -21.64 7.47 -6.46
C ASP A 194 -21.06 8.42 -7.53
N LYS A 195 -20.20 7.91 -8.43
CA LYS A 195 -19.66 8.70 -9.53
C LYS A 195 -20.74 9.07 -10.54
N LEU A 196 -21.59 8.13 -10.94
CA LEU A 196 -22.74 8.41 -11.82
C LEU A 196 -23.68 9.46 -11.22
N ALA A 197 -23.93 9.38 -9.91
CA ALA A 197 -24.73 10.38 -9.21
C ALA A 197 -24.06 11.77 -9.15
N LYS A 198 -22.73 11.82 -8.98
CA LYS A 198 -21.94 13.07 -8.99
C LYS A 198 -21.91 13.72 -10.37
N ASP A 199 -21.79 12.92 -11.42
CA ASP A 199 -21.75 13.38 -12.82
C ASP A 199 -23.14 13.82 -13.32
N GLY A 200 -24.18 13.78 -12.47
CA GLY A 200 -25.56 14.15 -12.83
C GLY A 200 -26.26 13.14 -13.74
N ARG A 201 -25.70 11.94 -13.90
CA ARG A 201 -26.23 10.85 -14.73
C ARG A 201 -27.35 10.10 -14.01
N ALA A 202 -27.89 9.05 -14.65
CA ALA A 202 -28.91 8.22 -14.06
C ALA A 202 -28.45 7.63 -12.72
N ARG A 203 -29.27 7.78 -11.68
CA ARG A 203 -28.96 7.26 -10.34
C ARG A 203 -29.24 5.75 -10.30
N TYR A 204 -28.19 4.95 -10.39
CA TYR A 204 -28.25 3.51 -10.19
C TYR A 204 -28.22 3.14 -8.70
N ASP A 205 -28.73 1.96 -8.36
CA ASP A 205 -28.53 1.37 -7.03
C ASP A 205 -27.19 0.64 -7.08
N PRO A 206 -26.27 0.82 -6.11
CA PRO A 206 -25.04 0.05 -6.05
C PRO A 206 -25.25 -1.46 -6.28
N LYS A 207 -26.34 -2.04 -5.79
CA LYS A 207 -26.60 -3.48 -5.96
C LYS A 207 -26.97 -3.90 -7.38
N SER A 208 -27.44 -2.97 -8.22
CA SER A 208 -27.87 -3.28 -9.58
C SER A 208 -26.78 -3.09 -10.62
N ILE A 209 -25.66 -2.44 -10.27
CA ILE A 209 -24.56 -2.15 -11.21
C ILE A 209 -23.91 -3.43 -11.72
N SER A 210 -23.45 -4.33 -10.86
CA SER A 210 -22.88 -5.61 -11.32
C SER A 210 -23.87 -6.43 -12.16
N THR A 211 -25.16 -6.38 -11.85
CA THR A 211 -26.17 -7.11 -12.64
C THR A 211 -26.35 -6.47 -14.03
N ARG A 212 -26.35 -5.14 -14.11
CA ARG A 212 -26.46 -4.41 -15.38
C ARG A 212 -25.23 -4.63 -16.26
N ILE A 213 -24.03 -4.53 -15.69
CA ILE A 213 -22.76 -4.85 -16.38
C ILE A 213 -22.78 -6.27 -16.93
N GLY A 214 -23.23 -7.26 -16.15
CA GLY A 214 -23.36 -8.64 -16.63
C GLY A 214 -24.30 -8.77 -17.84
N ARG A 215 -25.46 -8.11 -17.81
CA ARG A 215 -26.37 -8.10 -18.96
C ARG A 215 -25.78 -7.41 -20.19
N ILE A 216 -25.00 -6.34 -20.00
CA ILE A 216 -24.31 -5.63 -21.09
C ILE A 216 -23.31 -6.58 -21.76
N LYS A 217 -22.47 -7.25 -20.96
CA LYS A 217 -21.52 -8.24 -21.46
C LYS A 217 -22.21 -9.38 -22.21
N ASN A 218 -23.35 -9.86 -21.70
CA ASN A 218 -24.14 -10.88 -22.39
C ASN A 218 -24.71 -10.36 -23.72
N ALA A 219 -25.27 -9.15 -23.76
CA ALA A 219 -25.79 -8.57 -25.01
C ALA A 219 -24.67 -8.35 -26.05
N GLN A 220 -23.46 -7.99 -25.60
CA GLN A 220 -22.28 -7.90 -26.47
C GLN A 220 -21.84 -9.27 -26.97
N ALA A 221 -21.80 -10.29 -26.11
CA ALA A 221 -21.48 -11.67 -26.50
C ALA A 221 -22.50 -12.23 -27.49
N GLU A 222 -23.80 -12.05 -27.24
CA GLU A 222 -24.89 -12.46 -28.16
C GLU A 222 -24.74 -11.81 -29.53
N ARG A 223 -24.28 -10.55 -29.59
CA ARG A 223 -23.98 -9.89 -30.87
C ARG A 223 -22.77 -10.51 -31.57
N MET A 224 -21.70 -10.83 -30.84
CA MET A 224 -20.53 -11.49 -31.42
C MET A 224 -20.88 -12.87 -31.94
N ASP A 225 -21.68 -13.64 -31.20
CA ASP A 225 -22.21 -14.93 -31.63
C ASP A 225 -23.05 -14.81 -32.90
N TRP A 226 -23.92 -13.80 -32.98
CA TRP A 226 -24.70 -13.51 -34.17
C TRP A 226 -23.81 -13.13 -35.37
N LEU A 227 -22.79 -12.30 -35.16
CA LEU A 227 -21.83 -11.92 -36.22
C LEU A 227 -21.04 -13.13 -36.75
N LEU A 228 -20.66 -14.07 -35.87
CA LEU A 228 -20.03 -15.34 -36.24
C LEU A 228 -21.00 -16.24 -37.02
N GLN A 229 -22.24 -16.34 -36.58
CA GLN A 229 -23.28 -17.15 -37.24
C GLN A 229 -23.62 -16.64 -38.65
N GLU A 230 -23.64 -15.32 -38.84
CA GLU A 230 -23.86 -14.71 -40.16
C GLU A 230 -22.62 -14.73 -41.06
N GLY A 231 -21.46 -15.15 -40.52
CA GLY A 231 -20.18 -15.13 -41.24
C GLY A 231 -19.65 -13.73 -41.51
N LEU A 232 -20.14 -12.71 -40.80
CA LEU A 232 -19.62 -11.33 -40.85
C LEU A 232 -18.30 -11.21 -40.09
N MET A 233 -18.09 -12.10 -39.14
CA MET A 233 -16.86 -12.24 -38.38
C MET A 233 -16.41 -13.70 -38.46
N GLU A 234 -15.10 -13.92 -38.53
CA GLU A 234 -14.48 -15.23 -38.58
C GLU A 234 -13.52 -15.36 -37.39
N TRP A 235 -13.34 -16.59 -36.90
CA TRP A 235 -12.33 -16.91 -35.89
C TRP A 235 -10.93 -16.70 -36.46
N THR A 236 -10.08 -15.99 -35.73
CA THR A 236 -8.67 -15.85 -36.10
C THR A 236 -7.82 -16.94 -35.46
N LEU A 237 -6.64 -17.22 -36.03
CA LEU A 237 -5.69 -18.16 -35.43
C LEU A 237 -5.28 -17.76 -34.00
N GLU A 238 -5.21 -16.45 -33.71
CA GLU A 238 -4.91 -15.94 -32.38
C GLU A 238 -6.03 -16.27 -31.39
N ASP A 239 -7.28 -16.17 -31.83
CA ASP A 239 -8.46 -16.55 -31.04
C ASP A 239 -8.48 -18.05 -30.74
N ASP A 240 -8.14 -18.89 -31.72
CA ASP A 240 -8.04 -20.34 -31.54
C ASP A 240 -6.96 -20.70 -30.50
N GLN A 241 -5.79 -20.06 -30.55
CA GLN A 241 -4.74 -20.25 -29.56
C GLN A 241 -5.18 -19.81 -28.16
N LEU A 242 -5.89 -18.68 -28.08
CA LEU A 242 -6.45 -18.18 -26.82
C LEU A 242 -7.53 -19.14 -26.29
N LEU A 243 -8.39 -19.67 -27.16
CA LEU A 243 -9.44 -20.62 -26.82
C LEU A 243 -8.86 -21.90 -26.22
N VAL A 244 -7.83 -22.48 -26.83
CA VAL A 244 -7.15 -23.68 -26.31
C VAL A 244 -6.55 -23.41 -24.93
N ARG A 245 -5.84 -22.29 -24.76
CA ARG A 245 -5.27 -21.91 -23.45
C ARG A 245 -6.35 -21.69 -22.39
N ALA A 246 -7.45 -21.01 -22.75
CA ALA A 246 -8.56 -20.76 -21.85
C ALA A 246 -9.26 -22.07 -21.44
N TYR A 247 -9.39 -23.02 -22.37
CA TYR A 247 -9.92 -24.35 -22.11
C TYR A 247 -9.04 -25.11 -21.11
N ASP A 248 -7.71 -25.14 -21.33
CA ASP A 248 -6.78 -25.82 -20.43
C ASP A 248 -6.82 -25.25 -19.00
N LEU A 249 -6.89 -23.92 -18.87
CA LEU A 249 -7.03 -23.25 -17.57
C LEU A 249 -8.37 -23.58 -16.89
N ALA A 250 -9.46 -23.63 -17.65
CA ALA A 250 -10.76 -24.03 -17.12
C ALA A 250 -10.74 -25.48 -16.63
N ASP A 251 -10.12 -26.38 -17.39
CA ASP A 251 -9.97 -27.79 -17.03
C ASP A 251 -9.11 -27.99 -15.79
N MET A 252 -8.04 -27.19 -15.62
CA MET A 252 -7.25 -27.18 -14.38
C MET A 252 -8.12 -26.79 -13.18
N SER A 253 -8.88 -25.68 -13.29
CA SER A 253 -9.76 -25.22 -12.22
C SER A 253 -10.86 -26.23 -11.87
N ILE A 254 -11.45 -26.87 -12.88
CA ILE A 254 -12.47 -27.91 -12.67
C ILE A 254 -11.85 -29.13 -11.99
N ARG A 255 -10.65 -29.57 -12.40
CA ARG A 255 -9.95 -30.68 -11.75
C ARG A 255 -9.68 -30.41 -10.28
N GLU A 256 -9.21 -29.21 -9.93
CA GLU A 256 -9.01 -28.79 -8.54
C GLU A 256 -10.32 -28.81 -7.73
N GLU A 257 -11.43 -28.35 -8.31
CA GLU A 257 -12.74 -28.41 -7.64
C GLU A 257 -13.22 -29.85 -7.46
N ILE A 258 -13.06 -30.70 -8.48
CA ILE A 258 -13.39 -32.13 -8.40
C ILE A 258 -12.55 -32.79 -7.30
N GLU A 259 -11.26 -32.50 -7.20
CA GLU A 259 -10.39 -33.00 -6.14
C GLU A 259 -10.84 -32.51 -4.75
N ARG A 260 -11.22 -31.23 -4.63
CA ARG A 260 -11.77 -30.67 -3.39
C ARG A 260 -13.06 -31.36 -2.98
N ILE A 261 -13.98 -31.59 -3.92
CA ILE A 261 -15.24 -32.30 -3.70
C ILE A 261 -14.95 -33.76 -3.33
N ARG A 262 -14.01 -34.43 -3.98
CA ARG A 262 -13.57 -35.81 -3.65
C ARG A 262 -13.00 -35.87 -2.23
N ALA A 263 -12.17 -34.90 -1.83
CA ALA A 263 -11.65 -34.80 -0.47
C ALA A 263 -12.77 -34.52 0.55
N TRP A 264 -13.75 -33.69 0.19
CA TRP A 264 -14.89 -33.37 1.04
C TRP A 264 -15.87 -34.53 1.21
N ARG A 265 -16.05 -35.35 0.17
CA ARG A 265 -16.91 -36.55 0.18
C ARG A 265 -16.63 -37.42 1.40
N PHE A 266 -15.36 -37.71 1.69
CA PHE A 266 -15.01 -38.56 2.83
C PHE A 266 -15.17 -37.89 4.20
N ARG A 267 -15.19 -36.55 4.26
CA ARG A 267 -15.62 -35.85 5.48
C ARG A 267 -17.11 -36.12 5.74
N LYS A 268 -17.94 -36.07 4.69
CA LYS A 268 -19.36 -36.41 4.78
C LYS A 268 -19.59 -37.89 5.07
N VAL A 269 -18.82 -38.79 4.47
CA VAL A 269 -18.88 -40.23 4.81
C VAL A 269 -18.56 -40.46 6.28
N ALA A 270 -17.49 -39.87 6.81
CA ALA A 270 -17.15 -40.01 8.23
C ALA A 270 -18.24 -39.43 9.16
N GLU A 271 -18.85 -38.32 8.76
CA GLU A 271 -20.00 -37.74 9.46
C GLU A 271 -21.19 -38.71 9.45
N PHE A 272 -21.59 -39.24 8.29
CA PHE A 272 -22.69 -40.20 8.19
C PHE A 272 -22.40 -41.51 8.94
N MET A 273 -21.16 -42.00 8.92
CA MET A 273 -20.73 -43.14 9.73
C MET A 273 -21.02 -42.90 11.22
N ARG A 274 -20.67 -41.72 11.76
CA ARG A 274 -20.97 -41.34 13.16
C ARG A 274 -22.47 -41.26 13.45
N HIS A 275 -23.27 -40.82 12.48
CA HIS A 275 -24.73 -40.81 12.62
C HIS A 275 -25.32 -42.22 12.67
N LEU A 276 -24.84 -43.13 11.82
CA LEU A 276 -25.26 -44.53 11.79
C LEU A 276 -24.79 -45.30 13.02
N ASN A 277 -23.57 -45.06 13.47
CA ASN A 277 -23.01 -45.68 14.67
C ASN A 277 -22.24 -44.64 15.50
N LYS A 278 -22.83 -44.25 16.64
CA LYS A 278 -22.26 -43.24 17.55
C LYS A 278 -20.89 -43.62 18.13
N GLY A 279 -20.56 -44.91 18.17
CA GLY A 279 -19.27 -45.40 18.64
C GLY A 279 -18.14 -45.29 17.59
N CYS A 280 -18.46 -45.07 16.32
CA CYS A 280 -17.47 -45.07 15.25
C CYS A 280 -16.88 -43.66 15.02
N MET A 281 -15.80 -43.36 15.75
CA MET A 281 -15.09 -42.09 15.63
C MET A 281 -13.99 -42.12 14.55
N PHE A 282 -14.30 -42.70 13.39
CA PHE A 282 -13.35 -42.77 12.29
C PHE A 282 -13.07 -41.37 11.71
N SER A 283 -11.84 -41.17 11.23
CA SER A 283 -11.45 -39.97 10.49
C SER A 283 -11.83 -40.10 9.01
N ALA A 284 -11.95 -38.98 8.31
CA ALA A 284 -12.21 -38.98 6.87
C ALA A 284 -11.16 -39.78 6.08
N ASN A 285 -9.89 -39.68 6.47
CA ASN A 285 -8.80 -40.42 5.84
C ASN A 285 -8.92 -41.93 6.07
N ALA A 286 -9.27 -42.37 7.28
CA ALA A 286 -9.49 -43.78 7.57
C ALA A 286 -10.66 -44.37 6.75
N CYS A 287 -11.76 -43.61 6.61
CA CYS A 287 -12.86 -44.00 5.74
C CYS A 287 -12.45 -44.07 4.26
N ARG A 288 -11.63 -43.11 3.79
CA ARG A 288 -11.12 -43.09 2.41
C ARG A 288 -10.23 -44.30 2.12
N GLU A 289 -9.24 -44.55 2.96
CA GLU A 289 -8.29 -45.66 2.79
C GLU A 289 -9.02 -47.02 2.83
N ARG A 290 -9.96 -47.18 3.76
CA ARG A 290 -10.76 -48.41 3.84
C ARG A 290 -11.63 -48.59 2.60
N TYR A 291 -12.29 -47.53 2.12
CA TYR A 291 -13.12 -47.60 0.93
C TYR A 291 -12.28 -47.90 -0.32
N ALA A 292 -11.13 -47.24 -0.49
CA ALA A 292 -10.20 -47.52 -1.59
C ALA A 292 -9.77 -49.00 -1.58
N GLY A 293 -9.33 -49.51 -0.43
CA GLY A 293 -8.99 -50.93 -0.31
C GLY A 293 -10.17 -51.86 -0.63
N LEU A 294 -11.40 -51.47 -0.30
CA LEU A 294 -12.58 -52.28 -0.61
C LEU A 294 -12.88 -52.31 -2.11
N VAL A 295 -12.75 -51.17 -2.79
CA VAL A 295 -12.94 -51.06 -4.24
C VAL A 295 -11.84 -51.81 -4.99
N ASP A 296 -10.60 -51.70 -4.52
CA ASP A 296 -9.44 -52.35 -5.13
C ASP A 296 -9.34 -53.85 -4.78
N GLY A 297 -10.16 -54.34 -3.85
CA GLY A 297 -10.10 -55.70 -3.32
C GLY A 297 -8.88 -55.97 -2.41
N THR A 298 -8.11 -54.94 -2.05
CA THR A 298 -6.92 -55.03 -1.18
C THR A 298 -7.22 -54.74 0.30
N ALA A 299 -8.49 -54.51 0.64
CA ALA A 299 -8.90 -54.22 2.01
C ALA A 299 -8.53 -55.36 2.95
N LYS A 300 -7.83 -55.01 4.04
CA LYS A 300 -7.53 -55.95 5.12
C LYS A 300 -8.83 -56.48 5.73
N ILE A 301 -8.96 -57.80 5.74
CA ILE A 301 -10.06 -58.51 6.40
C ILE A 301 -10.02 -58.16 7.90
N PRO A 302 -11.17 -57.93 8.56
CA PRO A 302 -11.21 -57.78 10.02
C PRO A 302 -10.56 -58.99 10.74
N ILE A 303 -9.90 -58.76 11.88
CA ILE A 303 -9.15 -59.81 12.62
C ILE A 303 -10.05 -61.00 13.01
N GLU A 304 -11.31 -60.72 13.35
CA GLU A 304 -12.29 -61.73 13.79
C GLU A 304 -12.72 -62.68 12.67
N LEU A 305 -12.55 -62.26 11.41
CA LEU A 305 -12.93 -63.02 10.22
C LEU A 305 -11.71 -63.59 9.49
N ASP A 306 -10.52 -63.52 10.10
CA ASP A 306 -9.32 -64.11 9.51
C ASP A 306 -9.23 -65.62 9.75
N ASP A 307 -8.54 -66.30 8.85
CA ASP A 307 -8.22 -67.73 9.02
C ASP A 307 -7.25 -67.95 10.18
N ASN A 308 -6.33 -66.99 10.44
CA ASN A 308 -5.32 -67.07 11.50
C ASN A 308 -5.24 -65.77 12.33
N PRO A 309 -6.12 -65.58 13.34
CA PRO A 309 -6.20 -64.33 14.10
C PRO A 309 -4.94 -64.00 14.90
N GLU A 310 -4.24 -65.02 15.45
CA GLU A 310 -3.04 -64.82 16.28
C GLU A 310 -1.86 -64.20 15.50
N ALA A 311 -1.62 -64.69 14.28
CA ALA A 311 -0.58 -64.15 13.41
C ALA A 311 -0.85 -62.68 13.08
N ARG A 312 -2.10 -62.32 12.77
CA ARG A 312 -2.50 -60.93 12.48
C ARG A 312 -2.37 -60.01 13.68
N ILE A 313 -2.64 -60.50 14.90
CA ILE A 313 -2.41 -59.74 16.14
C ILE A 313 -0.91 -59.47 16.33
N ALA A 314 -0.05 -60.46 16.08
CA ALA A 314 1.41 -60.30 16.19
C ALA A 314 1.94 -59.26 15.18
N GLU A 315 1.50 -59.32 13.91
CA GLU A 315 1.86 -58.33 12.89
C GLU A 315 1.39 -56.92 13.25
N ARG A 316 0.15 -56.78 13.74
CA ARG A 316 -0.39 -55.50 14.20
C ARG A 316 0.46 -54.91 15.33
N ASN A 317 0.84 -55.73 16.31
CA ASN A 317 1.67 -55.29 17.44
C ASN A 317 3.08 -54.88 16.99
N ALA A 318 3.68 -55.62 16.06
CA ALA A 318 4.97 -55.25 15.45
C ALA A 318 4.88 -53.90 14.72
N PHE A 319 3.82 -53.68 13.93
CA PHE A 319 3.58 -52.40 13.24
C PHE A 319 3.39 -51.24 14.22
N ILE A 320 2.66 -51.45 15.33
CA ILE A 320 2.50 -50.42 16.37
C ILE A 320 3.86 -50.06 16.98
N LEU A 321 4.68 -51.06 17.31
CA LEU A 321 6.01 -50.85 17.90
C LEU A 321 6.93 -50.09 16.94
N GLU A 322 6.94 -50.45 15.66
CA GLU A 322 7.72 -49.77 14.63
C GLU A 322 7.27 -48.32 14.45
N ARG A 323 5.96 -48.06 14.38
CA ARG A 323 5.41 -46.71 14.27
C ARG A 323 5.68 -45.86 15.50
N GLN A 324 5.77 -46.48 16.68
CA GLN A 324 6.18 -45.79 17.90
C GLN A 324 7.65 -45.39 17.85
N ARG A 325 8.55 -46.30 17.46
CA ARG A 325 9.97 -45.99 17.25
C ARG A 325 10.18 -44.88 16.21
N ALA A 326 9.40 -44.88 15.13
CA ALA A 326 9.47 -43.84 14.10
C ALA A 326 9.05 -42.46 14.65
N ARG A 327 7.99 -42.39 15.47
CA ARG A 327 7.58 -41.14 16.12
C ARG A 327 8.63 -40.62 17.10
N GLU A 328 9.20 -41.50 17.93
CA GLU A 328 10.27 -41.15 18.85
C GLU A 328 11.51 -40.62 18.10
N ALA A 329 11.83 -41.18 16.93
CA ALA A 329 12.90 -40.69 16.07
C ALA A 329 12.59 -39.31 15.45
N GLU A 330 11.35 -39.09 14.96
CA GLU A 330 10.91 -37.81 14.40
C GLU A 330 10.89 -36.70 15.47
N GLU A 331 10.39 -37.01 16.67
CA GLU A 331 10.42 -36.09 17.81
C GLU A 331 11.86 -35.77 18.23
N ALA A 332 12.75 -36.76 18.22
CA ALA A 332 14.17 -36.53 18.49
C ALA A 332 14.85 -35.66 17.41
N GLU A 333 14.51 -35.82 16.13
CA GLU A 333 15.00 -34.93 15.07
C GLU A 333 14.43 -33.52 15.18
N LYS A 334 13.13 -33.38 15.46
CA LYS A 334 12.49 -32.09 15.66
C LYS A 334 13.09 -31.34 16.85
N ALA A 335 13.30 -32.02 17.98
CA ALA A 335 13.98 -31.47 19.14
C ALA A 335 15.43 -31.03 18.82
N LYS A 336 16.16 -31.78 17.98
CA LYS A 336 17.50 -31.38 17.52
C LYS A 336 17.45 -30.13 16.64
N LYS A 337 16.47 -30.02 15.73
CA LYS A 337 16.29 -28.84 14.86
C LYS A 337 15.91 -27.60 15.69
N GLU A 338 14.96 -27.73 16.61
CA GLU A 338 14.56 -26.64 17.52
C GLU A 338 15.73 -26.21 18.42
N ALA A 339 16.53 -27.16 18.93
CA ALA A 339 17.74 -26.84 19.69
C ALA A 339 18.80 -26.12 18.85
N ALA A 340 18.95 -26.45 17.57
CA ALA A 340 19.86 -25.75 16.66
C ALA A 340 19.35 -24.32 16.35
N GLU A 341 18.05 -24.15 16.09
CA GLU A 341 17.45 -22.83 15.89
C GLU A 341 17.55 -21.93 17.12
N CYS A 342 17.35 -22.48 18.32
CA CYS A 342 17.52 -21.75 19.57
C CYS A 342 18.96 -21.24 19.72
N LYS A 343 19.97 -22.06 19.41
CA LYS A 343 21.39 -21.65 19.45
C LYS A 343 21.67 -20.52 18.46
N VAL A 344 21.15 -20.60 17.24
CA VAL A 344 21.31 -19.53 16.22
C VAL A 344 20.63 -18.24 16.69
N LYS A 345 19.44 -18.32 17.28
CA LYS A 345 18.72 -17.15 17.83
C LYS A 345 19.48 -16.53 19.01
N GLU A 346 20.07 -17.32 19.90
CA GLU A 346 20.88 -16.83 21.02
C GLU A 346 22.17 -16.16 20.53
N GLU A 347 22.86 -16.74 19.55
CA GLU A 347 24.05 -16.14 18.96
C GLU A 347 23.73 -14.82 18.23
N ALA A 348 22.61 -14.75 17.51
CA ALA A 348 22.15 -13.53 16.87
C ALA A 348 21.83 -12.42 17.90
N LYS A 349 21.16 -12.77 19.02
CA LYS A 349 20.90 -11.84 20.13
C LYS A 349 22.19 -11.35 20.78
N ALA A 350 23.18 -12.24 20.97
CA ALA A 350 24.49 -11.89 21.51
C ALA A 350 25.20 -10.87 20.60
N ARG A 351 25.30 -11.16 19.29
CA ARG A 351 25.90 -10.23 18.30
C ARG A 351 25.17 -8.88 18.24
N GLN A 352 23.83 -8.87 18.36
CA GLN A 352 23.06 -7.63 18.39
C GLN A 352 23.34 -6.83 19.68
N SER A 353 23.46 -7.50 20.83
CA SER A 353 23.78 -6.86 22.10
C SER A 353 25.18 -6.24 22.11
N GLU A 354 26.16 -6.91 21.49
CA GLU A 354 27.53 -6.39 21.33
C GLU A 354 27.55 -5.15 20.43
N LYS A 355 26.85 -5.18 19.29
CA LYS A 355 26.71 -4.01 18.39
C LYS A 355 26.01 -2.85 19.11
N ALA A 356 24.98 -3.13 19.89
CA ALA A 356 24.28 -2.11 20.69
C ALA A 356 25.21 -1.50 21.76
N ALA A 357 25.98 -2.33 22.48
CA ALA A 357 26.95 -1.86 23.46
C ALA A 357 28.06 -1.00 22.82
N ALA A 358 28.59 -1.41 21.66
CA ALA A 358 29.61 -0.66 20.94
C ALA A 358 29.09 0.71 20.45
N THR A 359 27.87 0.76 19.92
CA THR A 359 27.25 2.04 19.50
C THR A 359 26.94 2.94 20.69
N ALA A 360 26.50 2.40 21.83
CA ALA A 360 26.30 3.14 23.07
C ALA A 360 27.63 3.74 23.58
N ALA A 361 28.71 2.96 23.59
CA ALA A 361 30.04 3.42 23.97
C ALA A 361 30.53 4.57 23.06
N ARG A 362 30.37 4.44 21.74
CA ARG A 362 30.73 5.50 20.77
C ARG A 362 29.93 6.79 20.99
N ARG A 363 28.64 6.68 21.32
CA ARG A 363 27.80 7.85 21.66
C ARG A 363 28.23 8.49 22.98
N ALA A 364 28.57 7.70 23.99
CA ALA A 364 29.07 8.19 25.26
C ALA A 364 30.38 8.99 25.08
N GLU A 365 31.33 8.46 24.31
CA GLU A 365 32.60 9.15 24.02
C GLU A 365 32.37 10.46 23.22
N ALA A 366 31.49 10.43 22.21
CA ALA A 366 31.16 11.63 21.44
C ALA A 366 30.50 12.71 22.32
N ASN A 367 29.66 12.31 23.28
CA ASN A 367 29.04 13.22 24.24
C ASN A 367 30.06 13.78 25.23
N GLN A 368 31.01 12.98 25.71
CA GLN A 368 32.12 13.45 26.54
C GLN A 368 32.99 14.48 25.79
N LYS A 369 33.39 14.20 24.55
CA LYS A 369 34.14 15.17 23.72
C LYS A 369 33.36 16.48 23.48
N LYS A 370 32.04 16.41 23.28
CA LYS A 370 31.19 17.59 23.18
C LYS A 370 31.12 18.36 24.50
N ALA A 371 30.98 17.66 25.63
CA ALA A 371 30.97 18.27 26.96
C ALA A 371 32.31 18.96 27.27
N GLU A 372 33.44 18.34 26.94
CA GLU A 372 34.77 18.95 27.08
C GLU A 372 34.95 20.19 26.21
N ARG A 373 34.51 20.15 24.94
CA ARG A 373 34.54 21.31 24.05
C ARG A 373 33.66 22.44 24.58
N ALA A 374 32.48 22.13 25.10
CA ALA A 374 31.59 23.10 25.73
C ALA A 374 32.22 23.71 26.99
N ALA A 375 32.83 22.89 27.85
CA ALA A 375 33.54 23.34 29.05
C ALA A 375 34.71 24.27 28.70
N LYS A 376 35.53 23.93 27.69
CA LYS A 376 36.62 24.79 27.21
C LYS A 376 36.10 26.12 26.64
N ARG A 377 34.99 26.12 25.90
CA ARG A 377 34.34 27.35 25.40
C ARG A 377 33.79 28.21 26.54
N ALA A 378 33.15 27.59 27.52
CA ALA A 378 32.64 28.28 28.70
C ALA A 378 33.76 28.94 29.51
N ALA A 379 34.86 28.22 29.75
CA ALA A 379 36.04 28.77 30.44
C ALA A 379 36.63 29.97 29.69
N LYS A 380 36.80 29.88 28.36
CA LYS A 380 37.30 31.00 27.54
C LYS A 380 36.33 32.19 27.51
N ALA A 381 35.03 31.94 27.54
CA ALA A 381 34.02 32.99 27.61
C ALA A 381 34.05 33.71 28.98
N GLN A 382 34.21 32.96 30.07
CA GLN A 382 34.38 33.53 31.42
C GLN A 382 35.64 34.40 31.50
N GLU A 383 36.75 33.94 30.94
CA GLU A 383 37.99 34.73 30.91
C GLU A 383 37.82 36.04 30.11
N ARG A 384 37.13 35.99 28.96
CA ARG A 384 36.80 37.19 28.18
C ARG A 384 35.87 38.14 28.94
N ALA A 385 34.88 37.60 29.64
CA ALA A 385 33.97 38.39 30.48
C ALA A 385 34.75 39.12 31.59
N GLN A 386 35.62 38.41 32.32
CA GLN A 386 36.47 39.00 33.35
C GLN A 386 37.41 40.08 32.78
N ARG A 387 38.04 39.85 31.62
CA ARG A 387 38.84 40.89 30.94
C ARG A 387 38.01 42.09 30.53
N SER A 388 36.77 41.87 30.07
CA SER A 388 35.87 42.96 29.70
C SER A 388 35.41 43.78 30.91
N GLU A 389 35.16 43.12 32.05
CA GLU A 389 34.82 43.78 33.31
C GLU A 389 36.00 44.58 33.85
N ALA A 390 37.21 44.00 33.85
CA ALA A 390 38.43 44.73 34.21
C ALA A 390 38.65 45.95 33.30
N ASN A 391 38.41 45.82 31.99
CA ASN A 391 38.49 46.93 31.05
C ASN A 391 37.39 47.99 31.28
N LYS A 392 36.17 47.59 31.64
CA LYS A 392 35.09 48.52 32.02
C LYS A 392 35.46 49.30 33.28
N LEU A 393 35.90 48.61 34.32
CA LEU A 393 36.36 49.24 35.56
C LEU A 393 37.53 50.21 35.30
N ALA A 394 38.50 49.82 34.46
CA ALA A 394 39.60 50.70 34.07
C ALA A 394 39.12 51.94 33.28
N ARG A 395 38.12 51.78 32.40
CA ARG A 395 37.49 52.90 31.68
C ARG A 395 36.71 53.80 32.61
N GLU A 396 35.96 53.26 33.56
CA GLU A 396 35.21 54.01 34.56
C GLU A 396 36.16 54.82 35.45
N GLN A 397 37.26 54.22 35.91
CA GLN A 397 38.30 54.93 36.66
C GLN A 397 38.94 56.05 35.83
N ARG A 398 39.22 55.82 34.54
CA ARG A 398 39.75 56.85 33.63
C ARG A 398 38.73 57.96 33.37
N ALA A 399 37.47 57.61 33.17
CA ALA A 399 36.38 58.56 32.97
C ALA A 399 36.14 59.40 34.22
N ALA A 400 36.19 58.80 35.41
CA ALA A 400 36.10 59.53 36.69
C ALA A 400 37.27 60.51 36.86
N ARG A 401 38.50 60.16 36.47
CA ARG A 401 39.64 61.11 36.46
C ARG A 401 39.41 62.25 35.48
N ILE A 402 38.96 61.95 34.25
CA ILE A 402 38.67 62.97 33.23
C ILE A 402 37.50 63.87 33.67
N GLN A 403 36.47 63.32 34.30
CA GLN A 403 35.32 64.07 34.78
C GLN A 403 35.71 64.97 35.95
N ALA A 404 36.52 64.49 36.91
CA ALA A 404 37.06 65.33 37.97
C ALA A 404 37.90 66.50 37.41
N GLU A 405 38.73 66.25 36.40
CA GLU A 405 39.52 67.28 35.72
C GLU A 405 38.63 68.26 34.91
N LYS A 406 37.59 67.75 34.25
CA LYS A 406 36.59 68.57 33.54
C LYS A 406 35.73 69.38 34.48
N ASP A 407 35.27 68.85 35.60
CA ASP A 407 34.47 69.54 36.59
C ASP A 407 35.31 70.64 37.26
N GLU A 408 36.61 70.41 37.47
CA GLU A 408 37.52 71.46 37.94
C GLU A 408 37.74 72.56 36.87
N ARG A 409 37.82 72.16 35.59
CA ARG A 409 37.92 73.10 34.45
C ARG A 409 36.60 73.82 34.15
N GLU A 410 35.45 73.19 34.39
CA GLU A 410 34.11 73.77 34.31
C GLU A 410 33.84 74.68 35.50
N ARG A 411 34.29 74.36 36.72
CA ARG A 411 34.23 75.30 37.86
C ARG A 411 34.98 76.59 37.54
N LYS A 412 36.14 76.48 36.88
CA LYS A 412 36.91 77.63 36.37
C LYS A 412 36.31 78.32 35.14
N LYS A 413 35.46 77.65 34.35
CA LYS A 413 34.78 78.24 33.17
C LYS A 413 33.39 78.81 33.51
N ARG A 414 32.72 78.31 34.56
CA ARG A 414 31.42 78.80 35.07
C ARG A 414 31.53 80.17 35.75
N GLU A 415 32.74 80.62 36.10
CA GLU A 415 33.01 81.97 36.58
C GLU A 415 33.23 83.00 35.44
N ALA A 416 33.28 82.60 34.17
CA ALA A 416 33.80 83.47 33.11
C ALA A 416 33.00 83.60 31.81
N ASN A 417 31.80 83.04 31.64
CA ASN A 417 30.99 83.37 30.46
C ASN A 417 29.49 83.10 30.65
N GLN A 418 28.78 84.16 31.01
CA GLN A 418 27.44 84.44 30.52
C GLN A 418 27.49 84.59 28.99
N ASN A 419 26.49 84.03 28.31
CA ASN A 419 26.05 84.27 26.92
C ASN A 419 26.43 83.23 25.85
N ASN A 420 25.36 82.79 25.17
CA ASN A 420 25.21 82.33 23.77
C ASN A 420 25.17 80.82 23.40
N THR A 421 23.97 80.41 22.93
CA THR A 421 23.60 79.61 21.72
C THR A 421 24.30 78.28 21.43
N SER A 422 23.75 77.26 20.74
CA SER A 422 22.43 76.74 20.33
C SER A 422 22.75 75.55 19.40
N THR A 423 22.17 74.33 19.55
CA THR A 423 22.33 73.30 18.51
C THR A 423 21.12 72.34 18.40
N LEU A 424 20.34 72.62 17.35
CA LEU A 424 19.54 71.76 16.47
C LEU A 424 18.99 70.43 16.99
N THR A 425 17.74 70.46 17.45
CA THR A 425 16.77 69.39 17.21
C THR A 425 15.83 69.84 16.09
N ILE A 426 15.85 69.11 14.97
CA ILE A 426 14.95 69.35 13.83
C ILE A 426 13.52 69.14 14.31
N ARG A 427 12.78 70.24 14.39
CA ARG A 427 11.37 70.29 14.77
C ARG A 427 10.51 69.74 13.63
N THR A 428 9.83 68.63 13.90
CA THR A 428 8.71 68.13 13.08
C THR A 428 7.45 68.89 13.47
N THR A 429 7.16 70.03 12.83
CA THR A 429 5.95 70.85 13.11
C THR A 429 5.05 71.05 11.91
N SER A 430 4.92 70.05 11.02
CA SER A 430 4.01 70.16 9.88
C SER A 430 3.64 68.79 9.31
N LEU A 431 3.30 67.83 10.17
CA LEU A 431 2.64 66.60 9.75
C LEU A 431 1.11 66.67 9.92
N ASP A 432 0.61 67.63 10.70
CA ASP A 432 -0.83 67.76 10.99
C ASP A 432 -1.63 68.40 9.85
N ASP A 433 -0.96 69.07 8.90
CA ASP A 433 -1.60 69.73 7.73
C ASP A 433 -1.68 68.82 6.48
N ILE A 434 -1.33 67.53 6.58
CA ILE A 434 -1.36 66.60 5.44
C ILE A 434 -2.77 66.03 5.29
N THR A 435 -3.56 66.65 4.42
CA THR A 435 -4.88 66.17 3.97
C THR A 435 -4.77 65.33 2.68
N GLU A 436 -5.84 64.63 2.31
CA GLU A 436 -5.89 63.77 1.10
C GLU A 436 -5.62 64.54 -0.21
N ASP A 437 -5.80 65.86 -0.21
CA ASP A 437 -5.59 66.76 -1.34
C ASP A 437 -4.13 67.23 -1.50
N THR A 438 -3.23 66.83 -0.60
CA THR A 438 -1.81 67.22 -0.67
C THR A 438 -1.15 66.53 -1.88
N PRO A 439 -0.53 67.27 -2.82
CA PRO A 439 0.08 66.68 -4.00
C PRO A 439 1.25 65.76 -3.62
N ASP A 440 1.32 64.59 -4.27
CA ASP A 440 2.34 63.58 -4.01
C ASP A 440 3.75 64.12 -4.37
N PRO A 441 4.73 64.06 -3.44
CA PRO A 441 6.08 64.57 -3.69
C PRO A 441 6.78 63.90 -4.88
N ARG A 442 6.38 62.68 -5.26
CA ARG A 442 6.91 61.95 -6.44
C ARG A 442 6.55 62.63 -7.76
N LEU A 443 5.57 63.55 -7.79
CA LEU A 443 5.28 64.38 -8.97
C LEU A 443 6.43 65.30 -9.36
N ARG A 444 7.49 65.43 -8.54
CA ARG A 444 8.68 66.23 -8.88
C ARG A 444 9.76 65.42 -9.63
N LEU A 445 9.77 64.10 -9.51
CA LEU A 445 10.78 63.21 -10.11
C LEU A 445 10.73 63.16 -11.64
N SER A 446 11.81 62.74 -12.30
CA SER A 446 11.79 62.54 -13.76
C SER A 446 10.91 61.34 -14.15
N ILE A 447 10.51 61.25 -15.42
CA ILE A 447 9.73 60.09 -15.90
C ILE A 447 10.55 58.79 -15.77
N ASP A 448 11.87 58.88 -15.92
CA ASP A 448 12.75 57.72 -15.88
C ASP A 448 12.97 57.22 -14.44
N ASP A 449 13.07 58.12 -13.46
CA ASP A 449 13.07 57.75 -12.04
C ASP A 449 11.76 57.07 -11.63
N LEU A 450 10.62 57.61 -12.09
CA LEU A 450 9.32 57.01 -11.82
C LEU A 450 9.20 55.60 -12.42
N LYS A 451 9.78 55.36 -13.61
CA LYS A 451 9.87 54.01 -14.18
C LYS A 451 10.80 53.11 -13.37
N ALA A 452 11.94 53.62 -12.90
CA ALA A 452 12.89 52.88 -12.07
C ALA A 452 12.23 52.43 -10.75
N ILE A 453 11.50 53.34 -10.10
CA ILE A 453 10.72 53.03 -8.91
C ILE A 453 9.64 51.99 -9.23
N CYS A 454 8.86 52.17 -10.31
CA CYS A 454 7.85 51.19 -10.71
C CYS A 454 8.44 49.80 -10.97
N LYS A 455 9.61 49.72 -11.62
CA LYS A 455 10.34 48.47 -11.88
C LYS A 455 10.80 47.82 -10.57
N GLY A 456 11.35 48.59 -9.63
CA GLY A 456 11.77 48.09 -8.31
C GLY A 456 10.62 47.54 -7.47
N HIS A 457 9.41 48.07 -7.65
CA HIS A 457 8.18 47.57 -7.02
C HIS A 457 7.47 46.46 -7.82
N GLY A 458 8.07 45.95 -8.91
CA GLY A 458 7.50 44.88 -9.73
C GLY A 458 6.24 45.29 -10.51
N MET A 459 6.05 46.58 -10.79
CA MET A 459 4.89 47.11 -11.50
C MET A 459 5.18 47.38 -12.98
N SER A 460 4.11 47.41 -13.79
CA SER A 460 4.22 47.71 -15.21
C SER A 460 4.66 49.15 -15.47
N THR A 461 5.77 49.32 -16.18
CA THR A 461 6.31 50.61 -16.65
C THR A 461 5.61 51.12 -17.91
N ARG A 462 4.56 50.44 -18.39
CA ARG A 462 3.84 50.79 -19.63
C ARG A 462 2.93 52.00 -19.40
N GLY A 463 3.45 53.21 -19.59
CA GLY A 463 2.73 54.48 -19.48
C GLY A 463 3.64 55.63 -19.88
N LYS A 464 3.14 56.57 -20.70
CA LYS A 464 3.92 57.73 -21.18
C LYS A 464 3.75 58.98 -20.30
N SER A 465 2.66 59.08 -19.53
CA SER A 465 2.40 60.25 -18.69
C SER A 465 2.90 60.04 -17.26
N LYS A 466 3.50 61.10 -16.72
CA LYS A 466 4.02 61.19 -15.35
C LYS A 466 2.96 60.86 -14.29
N GLU A 467 1.76 61.41 -14.48
CA GLU A 467 0.60 61.23 -13.60
C GLU A 467 0.18 59.77 -13.48
N VAL A 468 0.22 59.01 -14.59
CA VAL A 468 -0.18 57.59 -14.59
C VAL A 468 0.82 56.73 -13.81
N LEU A 469 2.11 57.06 -13.85
CA LEU A 469 3.13 56.34 -13.06
C LEU A 469 3.01 56.66 -11.57
N VAL A 470 2.80 57.92 -11.21
CA VAL A 470 2.58 58.34 -9.82
C VAL A 470 1.30 57.73 -9.25
N GLN A 471 0.20 57.73 -10.02
CA GLN A 471 -1.05 57.12 -9.58
C GLN A 471 -0.90 55.61 -9.32
N ARG A 472 -0.17 54.89 -10.16
CA ARG A 472 0.10 53.45 -9.93
C ARG A 472 0.91 53.20 -8.66
N LEU A 473 1.87 54.06 -8.37
CA LEU A 473 2.66 53.99 -7.13
C LEU A 473 1.76 54.23 -5.91
N LYS A 474 0.87 55.23 -6.00
CA LYS A 474 -0.12 55.51 -4.95
C LYS A 474 -1.06 54.31 -4.73
N ASP A 475 -1.59 53.72 -5.81
CA ASP A 475 -2.45 52.53 -5.75
C ASP A 475 -1.71 51.29 -5.18
N ASN A 476 -0.38 51.22 -5.32
CA ASN A 476 0.43 50.16 -4.71
C ASN A 476 0.61 50.38 -3.22
N ASP A 477 0.96 51.61 -2.82
CA ASP A 477 1.14 51.97 -1.42
C ASP A 477 -0.18 51.86 -0.63
N ASP A 478 -1.32 52.15 -1.26
CA ASP A 478 -2.65 52.04 -0.66
C ASP A 478 -3.08 50.60 -0.34
N LYS A 479 -2.51 49.60 -1.04
CA LYS A 479 -2.76 48.16 -0.78
C LYS A 479 -2.16 47.68 0.54
N TYR A 480 -1.21 48.40 1.13
CA TYR A 480 -0.65 48.02 2.42
C TYR A 480 -1.66 48.25 3.56
N SER A 481 -1.73 47.28 4.46
CA SER A 481 -2.47 47.44 5.72
C SER A 481 -1.78 48.48 6.61
N VAL A 482 -2.54 49.09 7.54
CA VAL A 482 -1.99 50.07 8.49
C VAL A 482 -0.81 49.52 9.29
N GLU A 483 -0.85 48.24 9.66
CA GLU A 483 0.26 47.56 10.34
C GLU A 483 1.49 47.37 9.44
N GLY A 484 1.26 47.06 8.16
CA GLY A 484 2.32 46.97 7.15
C GLY A 484 3.05 48.30 6.97
N LEU A 485 2.30 49.40 6.86
CA LEU A 485 2.85 50.75 6.77
C LEU A 485 3.66 51.14 8.01
N ARG A 486 3.17 50.81 9.21
CA ARG A 486 3.93 51.05 10.47
C ARG A 486 5.28 50.33 10.48
N LYS A 487 5.33 49.08 10.02
CA LYS A 487 6.58 48.31 9.92
C LYS A 487 7.52 48.93 8.89
N LEU A 488 7.00 49.32 7.72
CA LEU A 488 7.80 49.95 6.67
C LEU A 488 8.38 51.30 7.12
N CYS A 489 7.56 52.20 7.69
CA CYS A 489 8.01 53.50 8.21
C CYS A 489 9.09 53.33 9.28
N ARG A 490 8.93 52.39 10.24
CA ARG A 490 9.97 52.11 11.25
C ARG A 490 11.26 51.59 10.65
N SER A 491 11.19 50.70 9.65
CA SER A 491 12.39 50.19 8.96
C SER A 491 13.17 51.28 8.23
N LYS A 492 12.49 52.36 7.82
CA LYS A 492 13.05 53.53 7.14
C LYS A 492 13.38 54.70 8.09
N GLY A 493 13.20 54.53 9.41
CA GLY A 493 13.43 55.59 10.40
C GLY A 493 12.42 56.74 10.36
N LEU A 494 11.23 56.52 9.79
CA LEU A 494 10.14 57.50 9.65
C LEU A 494 9.17 57.46 10.84
N ASN A 495 8.51 58.58 11.10
CA ASN A 495 7.54 58.71 12.19
C ASN A 495 6.23 57.98 11.86
N VAL A 496 5.65 57.30 12.86
CA VAL A 496 4.37 56.59 12.69
C VAL A 496 3.22 57.56 12.97
N GLY A 497 2.33 57.77 11.99
CA GLY A 497 1.19 58.69 12.07
C GLY A 497 -0.13 58.09 11.57
N THR A 498 -1.04 58.94 11.07
CA THR A 498 -2.25 58.50 10.34
C THR A 498 -1.86 57.78 9.03
N LYS A 499 -2.78 56.99 8.44
CA LYS A 499 -2.48 56.23 7.21
C LYS A 499 -1.98 57.17 6.10
N THR A 500 -2.64 58.32 5.91
CA THR A 500 -2.28 59.35 4.93
C THR A 500 -0.90 59.97 5.21
N GLN A 501 -0.58 60.30 6.46
CA GLN A 501 0.74 60.82 6.85
C GLN A 501 1.85 59.80 6.57
N MET A 502 1.62 58.52 6.88
CA MET A 502 2.61 57.46 6.64
C MET A 502 2.86 57.24 5.14
N LEU A 503 1.79 57.22 4.32
CA LEU A 503 1.90 57.14 2.87
C LEU A 503 2.68 58.33 2.29
N TYR A 504 2.36 59.55 2.74
CA TYR A 504 3.04 60.76 2.30
C TYR A 504 4.52 60.76 2.69
N GLN A 505 4.86 60.36 3.92
CA GLN A 505 6.26 60.23 4.35
C GLN A 505 7.03 59.17 3.56
N LEU A 506 6.37 58.07 3.19
CA LEU A 506 6.98 57.04 2.35
C LEU A 506 7.25 57.57 0.95
N ALA A 507 6.29 58.31 0.38
CA ALA A 507 6.43 58.98 -0.90
C ALA A 507 7.57 60.00 -0.89
N LEU A 508 7.68 60.78 0.18
CA LEU A 508 8.74 61.78 0.35
C LEU A 508 10.11 61.14 0.52
N ALA A 509 10.23 60.04 1.28
CA ALA A 509 11.47 59.30 1.43
C ALA A 509 11.91 58.64 0.12
N THR A 510 10.97 58.07 -0.65
CA THR A 510 11.28 57.51 -1.97
C THR A 510 11.70 58.60 -2.96
N ALA A 511 11.06 59.77 -2.96
CA ALA A 511 11.49 60.90 -3.80
C ALA A 511 12.91 61.38 -3.46
N LYS A 512 13.21 61.57 -2.17
CA LYS A 512 14.54 62.00 -1.72
C LYS A 512 15.67 61.05 -2.09
N ASN A 513 15.40 59.75 -2.08
CA ASN A 513 16.41 58.75 -2.45
C ASN A 513 16.84 58.84 -3.92
N TYR A 514 15.99 59.37 -4.81
CA TYR A 514 16.30 59.54 -6.23
C TYR A 514 16.78 60.98 -6.52
N GLU A 515 16.30 61.97 -5.78
CA GLU A 515 16.76 63.37 -5.90
C GLU A 515 18.24 63.55 -5.49
N MET A 516 18.81 62.65 -4.68
CA MET A 516 20.23 62.68 -4.28
C MET A 516 21.15 61.82 -5.17
N SER A 517 20.64 61.19 -6.23
CA SER A 517 21.43 60.29 -7.08
C SER A 517 22.02 60.96 -8.32
N ASP A 518 21.66 62.22 -8.62
CA ASP A 518 22.05 62.92 -9.85
C ASP A 518 23.30 63.82 -9.70
N GLU A 519 24.00 63.79 -8.54
CA GLU A 519 25.14 64.70 -8.29
C GLU A 519 26.54 64.04 -8.27
N ASP A 520 26.67 62.71 -8.39
CA ASP A 520 27.98 62.04 -8.45
C ASP A 520 27.96 60.85 -9.41
N GLY A 521 28.53 60.98 -10.61
CA GLY A 521 28.69 59.83 -11.52
C GLY A 521 29.17 60.12 -12.95
N GLU A 522 30.14 61.01 -13.13
CA GLU A 522 31.05 60.95 -14.29
C GLU A 522 32.07 59.80 -14.08
N ASP A 523 32.33 59.06 -15.16
CA ASP A 523 33.48 58.17 -15.42
C ASP A 523 33.67 56.88 -14.61
N ALA A 524 33.33 55.73 -15.22
CA ALA A 524 34.05 54.47 -14.99
C ALA A 524 33.78 53.46 -16.13
N ASP A 525 34.48 53.66 -17.24
CA ASP A 525 34.82 52.59 -18.19
C ASP A 525 35.89 51.68 -17.56
N GLY A 526 35.72 50.36 -17.67
CA GLY A 526 36.69 49.34 -17.23
C GLY A 526 35.99 47.97 -17.17
N GLU A 527 35.97 47.16 -18.23
CA GLU A 527 37.08 46.44 -18.87
C GLU A 527 37.77 45.43 -17.93
N GLY A 528 37.61 44.14 -18.26
CA GLY A 528 38.55 43.07 -17.90
C GLY A 528 38.16 42.19 -16.70
N GLY A 529 38.04 40.87 -16.94
CA GLY A 529 38.09 39.87 -15.87
C GLY A 529 37.40 38.55 -16.19
N ASP A 530 37.78 37.90 -17.29
CA ASP A 530 37.79 36.43 -17.35
C ASP A 530 38.77 35.95 -16.26
N ASP A 531 38.32 35.06 -15.38
CA ASP A 531 39.21 34.15 -14.65
C ASP A 531 38.44 32.85 -14.39
N ASP A 532 38.77 31.87 -15.23
CA ASP A 532 38.69 30.45 -14.94
C ASP A 532 39.46 30.16 -13.65
N ASP A 533 38.89 29.35 -12.74
CA ASP A 533 39.70 28.59 -11.78
C ASP A 533 38.97 27.27 -11.47
N ASP A 534 39.30 26.30 -12.31
CA ASP A 534 39.32 24.88 -11.97
C ASP A 534 40.20 24.67 -10.72
N MET A 535 39.60 24.18 -9.64
CA MET A 535 40.35 23.55 -8.55
C MET A 535 39.98 22.06 -8.47
N GLU A 536 40.71 21.28 -9.26
CA GLU A 536 41.05 19.89 -8.93
C GLU A 536 41.93 19.90 -7.68
N ASP A 537 41.43 19.34 -6.57
CA ASP A 537 42.30 18.89 -5.47
C ASP A 537 42.24 17.37 -5.41
N ALA A 538 43.24 16.78 -6.06
CA ALA A 538 43.70 15.43 -5.82
C ALA A 538 44.63 15.47 -4.60
N ASP A 539 44.31 14.72 -3.53
CA ASP A 539 45.29 14.46 -2.47
C ASP A 539 45.45 12.96 -2.17
N ALA A 540 46.52 12.45 -2.78
CA ALA A 540 47.63 11.71 -2.18
C ALA A 540 47.40 10.47 -1.28
N LYS A 541 48.00 9.40 -1.82
CA LYS A 541 48.58 8.21 -1.18
C LYS A 541 49.45 8.52 0.06
N HIS A 542 49.32 7.68 1.09
CA HIS A 542 50.38 7.16 1.98
C HIS A 542 49.94 5.73 2.35
N ALA A 543 50.60 4.65 1.93
CA ALA A 543 51.89 4.13 2.37
C ALA A 543 51.96 3.90 3.89
N GLY A 544 51.75 2.63 4.28
CA GLY A 544 51.77 2.12 5.66
C GLY A 544 51.09 0.77 5.74
#